data_AF-H0HVG4-F1
#
_entry.id   AF-H0HVG4-F1
#
_cell.length_a   1.000
_cell.length_b   1.000
_cell.length_c   1.000
_cell.angle_alpha   90.00
_cell.angle_beta   90.00
_cell.angle_gamma   90.00
#
_symmetry.space_group_name_H-M   'P 1'
#
loop_
_entity.id
_entity.type
_entity.pdbx_description
1 polymer ?
#
loop_
_entity_poly.entity_id
_entity_poly.type
_entity_poly.pdbx_seq_one_letter_code
_entity_poly.pdbx_strand_id
1 'polypeptide(L)'
;MDHLRQIVGLSAAGTTRLVDKLQADGLIERRASLADGRSRAVTLTKAGSKSADAVLEARRTVYAHALAVLSARDRKQLARMLDAMLTALTPDRATCELTCRLCDIAACPQDICPVELAALNAEKS
;
A
#
# COMPACT_ATOMS: atom_id res chain seq x y z
N MET A 1 -11.15 0.85 12.13
CA MET A 1 -11.62 -0.20 11.19
C MET A 1 -12.21 0.41 9.92
N ASP A 2 -12.97 1.51 9.99
CA ASP A 2 -13.56 2.13 8.78
C ASP A 2 -12.54 2.62 7.76
N HIS A 3 -11.45 3.23 8.21
CA HIS A 3 -10.36 3.63 7.34
C HIS A 3 -9.70 2.44 6.64
N LEU A 4 -9.34 1.38 7.40
CA LEU A 4 -8.80 0.15 6.82
C LEU A 4 -9.73 -0.45 5.77
N ARG A 5 -11.05 -0.45 6.02
CA ARG A 5 -12.08 -0.92 5.08
C ARG A 5 -12.01 -0.18 3.75
N GLN A 6 -11.87 1.14 3.78
CA GLN A 6 -11.72 1.98 2.58
C GLN A 6 -10.45 1.58 1.82
N ILE A 7 -9.32 1.48 2.50
CA ILE A 7 -8.03 1.11 1.89
C ILE A 7 -8.07 -0.28 1.28
N VAL A 8 -8.60 -1.30 1.97
CA VAL A 8 -8.65 -2.67 1.41
C VAL A 8 -9.79 -2.86 0.41
N GLY A 9 -10.69 -1.88 0.25
CA GLY A 9 -11.80 -1.93 -0.70
C GLY A 9 -12.79 -3.07 -0.43
N LEU A 10 -12.99 -3.42 0.85
CA LEU A 10 -13.91 -4.48 1.26
C LEU A 10 -15.14 -3.91 1.96
N SER A 11 -16.19 -4.72 2.12
CA SER A 11 -17.31 -4.36 3.01
C SER A 11 -16.86 -4.36 4.49
N ALA A 12 -17.67 -3.78 5.38
CA ALA A 12 -17.36 -3.78 6.82
C ALA A 12 -17.26 -5.20 7.39
N ALA A 13 -18.20 -6.07 6.99
CA ALA A 13 -18.18 -7.49 7.35
C ALA A 13 -16.96 -8.20 6.74
N GLY A 14 -16.62 -7.92 5.47
CA GLY A 14 -15.44 -8.50 4.81
C GLY A 14 -14.13 -8.10 5.47
N THR A 15 -13.98 -6.82 5.81
CA THR A 15 -12.80 -6.30 6.51
C THR A 15 -12.66 -6.93 7.90
N THR A 16 -13.77 -7.06 8.64
CA THR A 16 -13.75 -7.71 9.96
C THR A 16 -13.32 -9.17 9.85
N ARG A 17 -13.89 -9.94 8.91
CA ARG A 17 -13.49 -11.34 8.66
C ARG A 17 -12.02 -11.48 8.26
N LEU A 18 -11.51 -10.57 7.42
CA LEU A 18 -10.09 -10.55 7.03
C LEU A 18 -9.20 -10.34 8.26
N VAL A 19 -9.52 -9.34 9.08
CA VAL A 19 -8.75 -9.02 10.29
C VAL A 19 -8.86 -10.16 11.32
N ASP A 20 -10.03 -10.76 11.50
CA ASP A 20 -10.21 -11.91 12.40
C ASP A 20 -9.33 -13.09 11.97
N LYS A 21 -9.30 -13.40 10.67
CA LYS A 21 -8.46 -14.46 10.12
C LYS A 21 -6.97 -14.16 10.31
N LEU A 22 -6.52 -12.97 9.94
CA LEU A 22 -5.11 -12.58 10.10
C LEU A 22 -4.67 -12.59 11.57
N GLN A 23 -5.57 -12.27 12.50
CA GLN A 23 -5.29 -12.36 13.93
C GLN A 23 -5.24 -13.82 14.40
N ALA A 24 -6.17 -14.67 13.95
CA ALA A 24 -6.17 -16.09 14.26
C ALA A 24 -4.91 -16.79 13.74
N ASP A 25 -4.41 -16.38 12.58
CA ASP A 25 -3.15 -16.85 11.99
C ASP A 25 -1.90 -16.23 12.67
N GLY A 26 -2.08 -15.36 13.67
CA GLY A 26 -0.99 -14.74 14.43
C GLY A 26 -0.20 -13.67 13.66
N LEU A 27 -0.72 -13.20 12.52
CA LEU A 27 -0.06 -12.23 11.65
C LEU A 27 -0.30 -10.79 12.07
N ILE A 28 -1.41 -10.52 12.77
CA ILE A 28 -1.70 -9.20 13.33
C ILE A 28 -2.12 -9.28 14.79
N GLU A 29 -2.10 -8.13 15.44
CA GLU A 29 -2.69 -7.90 16.75
C GLU A 29 -3.61 -6.67 16.73
N ARG A 30 -4.66 -6.71 17.56
CA ARG A 30 -5.57 -5.58 17.77
C ARG A 30 -5.33 -4.97 19.15
N ARG A 31 -4.87 -3.72 19.18
CA ARG A 31 -4.68 -2.95 20.42
C ARG A 31 -5.68 -1.80 20.49
N ALA A 32 -6.02 -1.38 21.70
CA ALA A 32 -6.73 -0.11 21.86
C ALA A 32 -5.88 1.01 21.25
N SER A 33 -6.48 1.85 20.43
CA SER A 33 -5.78 3.01 19.89
C SER A 33 -5.49 3.99 21.02
N LEU A 34 -4.27 4.51 21.06
CA LEU A 34 -3.87 5.55 22.01
C LEU A 34 -4.52 6.91 21.68
N ALA A 35 -4.95 7.10 20.43
CA ALA A 35 -5.59 8.34 19.98
C ALA A 35 -7.10 8.37 20.23
N ASP A 36 -7.76 7.21 20.22
CA ASP A 36 -9.19 7.07 20.51
C ASP A 36 -9.45 5.68 21.10
N GLY A 37 -9.73 5.61 22.40
CA GLY A 37 -10.00 4.34 23.09
C GLY A 37 -11.22 3.56 22.58
N ARG A 38 -12.07 4.18 21.74
CA ARG A 38 -13.18 3.50 21.06
C ARG A 38 -12.73 2.79 19.78
N SER A 39 -11.56 3.13 19.26
CA SER A 39 -10.99 2.54 18.06
C SER A 39 -9.93 1.48 18.40
N ARG A 40 -9.86 0.42 17.59
CA ARG A 40 -8.81 -0.60 17.68
C ARG A 40 -7.81 -0.40 16.54
N ALA A 41 -6.56 -0.20 16.90
CA ALA A 41 -5.44 -0.21 15.97
C ALA A 41 -5.12 -1.66 15.58
N VAL A 42 -4.84 -1.88 14.29
CA VAL A 42 -4.36 -3.15 13.76
C VAL A 42 -2.87 -2.99 13.48
N THR A 43 -2.05 -3.89 14.00
CA THR A 43 -0.60 -3.85 13.82
C THR A 43 -0.09 -5.23 13.40
N LEU A 44 0.88 -5.28 12.49
CA LEU A 44 1.56 -6.53 12.14
C LEU A 44 2.33 -7.06 13.36
N THR A 45 2.25 -8.37 13.60
CA THR A 45 3.21 -9.03 14.49
C THR A 45 4.55 -9.21 13.75
N LYS A 46 5.59 -9.69 14.45
CA LYS A 46 6.84 -10.09 13.78
C LYS A 46 6.62 -11.15 12.70
N ALA A 47 5.69 -12.08 12.89
CA ALA A 47 5.33 -13.07 11.88
C ALA A 47 4.59 -12.40 10.71
N GLY A 48 3.68 -11.47 11.00
CA GLY A 48 3.00 -10.64 10.00
C GLY A 48 3.96 -9.86 9.10
N SER A 49 4.93 -9.16 9.69
CA SER A 49 5.94 -8.41 8.93
C SER A 49 6.73 -9.32 8.00
N LYS A 50 7.22 -10.47 8.49
CA LYS A 50 7.92 -11.44 7.64
C LYS A 50 7.05 -11.97 6.50
N SER A 51 5.76 -12.22 6.77
CA SER A 51 4.82 -12.65 5.74
C SER A 51 4.59 -11.57 4.69
N ALA A 52 4.47 -10.30 5.11
CA ALA A 52 4.35 -9.17 4.19
C ALA A 52 5.61 -9.02 3.32
N ASP A 53 6.79 -9.11 3.93
CA ASP A 53 8.08 -9.05 3.21
C ASP A 53 8.19 -10.17 2.16
N ALA A 54 7.77 -11.39 2.48
CA ALA A 54 7.78 -12.50 1.54
C ALA A 54 6.85 -12.26 0.34
N VAL A 55 5.67 -11.68 0.56
CA VAL A 55 4.74 -11.30 -0.53
C VAL A 55 5.35 -10.20 -1.40
N LEU A 56 5.98 -9.18 -0.79
CA LEU A 56 6.65 -8.10 -1.51
C LEU A 56 7.80 -8.64 -2.36
N GLU A 57 8.61 -9.55 -1.82
CA GLU A 57 9.74 -10.13 -2.53
C GLU A 57 9.31 -11.02 -3.71
N ALA A 58 8.27 -11.83 -3.52
CA ALA A 58 7.68 -12.61 -4.61
C ALA A 58 7.21 -11.69 -5.76
N ARG A 59 6.57 -10.56 -5.42
CA ARG A 59 6.13 -9.57 -6.41
C ARG A 59 7.32 -8.89 -7.12
N ARG A 60 8.36 -8.50 -6.37
CA ARG A 60 9.59 -7.92 -6.94
C ARG A 60 10.25 -8.90 -7.92
N THR A 61 10.28 -10.19 -7.61
CA THR A 61 10.83 -11.22 -8.50
C THR A 61 10.10 -11.27 -9.84
N VAL A 62 8.76 -11.24 -9.81
CA VAL A 62 7.94 -11.20 -11.04
C VAL A 62 8.25 -9.94 -11.87
N TYR A 63 8.32 -8.77 -11.24
CA TYR A 63 8.64 -7.52 -11.94
C TYR A 63 10.07 -7.48 -12.46
N ALA A 64 11.05 -8.00 -11.71
CA ALA A 64 12.44 -8.08 -12.14
C ALA A 64 12.57 -8.92 -13.43
N HIS A 65 11.84 -10.04 -13.49
CA HIS A 65 11.78 -10.87 -14.70
C HIS A 65 11.13 -10.13 -15.88
N ALA A 66 9.97 -9.51 -15.66
CA ALA A 66 9.28 -8.76 -16.72
C ALA A 66 10.11 -7.57 -17.24
N LEU A 67 10.84 -6.88 -16.36
CA LEU A 67 11.68 -5.74 -16.73
C LEU A 67 13.03 -6.17 -17.32
N ALA A 68 13.45 -7.42 -17.15
CA ALA A 68 14.74 -7.95 -17.63
C ALA A 68 14.96 -7.74 -19.13
N VAL A 69 13.89 -7.80 -19.91
CA VAL A 69 13.90 -7.65 -21.38
C VAL A 69 14.13 -6.21 -21.85
N LEU A 70 13.96 -5.22 -20.96
CA LEU A 70 14.10 -3.81 -21.30
C LEU A 70 15.52 -3.31 -21.02
N SER A 71 16.05 -2.51 -21.95
CA SER A 71 17.31 -1.79 -21.76
C SER A 71 17.21 -0.79 -20.61
N ALA A 72 18.35 -0.35 -20.07
CA ALA A 72 18.36 0.68 -19.03
C ALA A 72 17.69 1.99 -19.48
N ARG A 73 17.79 2.33 -20.78
CA ARG A 73 17.13 3.49 -21.37
C ARG A 73 15.60 3.31 -21.37
N ASP A 74 15.12 2.15 -21.81
CA ASP A 74 13.68 1.88 -21.90
C ASP A 74 13.04 1.79 -20.52
N ARG A 75 13.74 1.21 -19.54
CA ARG A 75 13.27 1.22 -18.13
C ARG A 75 13.10 2.63 -17.60
N LYS A 76 14.05 3.55 -17.89
CA LYS A 76 13.92 4.97 -17.51
C LYS A 76 12.75 5.64 -18.23
N GLN A 77 12.50 5.30 -19.49
CA GLN A 77 11.35 5.84 -20.23
C GLN A 77 10.03 5.32 -19.68
N LEU A 78 9.93 4.03 -19.41
CA LEU A 78 8.76 3.40 -18.79
C LEU A 78 8.47 4.03 -17.42
N ALA A 79 9.49 4.21 -16.57
CA ALA A 79 9.34 4.87 -15.28
C ALA A 79 8.69 6.26 -15.42
N ARG A 80 9.21 7.12 -16.32
CA ARG A 80 8.62 8.45 -16.56
C ARG A 80 7.17 8.40 -17.03
N MET A 81 6.81 7.42 -17.88
CA MET A 81 5.43 7.25 -18.35
C MET A 81 4.51 6.79 -17.23
N LEU A 82 4.97 5.84 -16.41
CA LEU A 82 4.24 5.39 -15.23
C LEU A 82 4.05 6.52 -14.22
N ASP A 83 5.06 7.36 -13.98
CA ASP A 83 4.96 8.52 -13.09
C ASP A 83 3.85 9.48 -13.54
N ALA A 84 3.80 9.80 -14.83
CA ALA A 84 2.77 10.67 -15.40
C ALA A 84 1.37 10.05 -15.26
N MET A 85 1.23 8.76 -15.55
CA MET A 85 -0.04 8.04 -15.42
C MET A 85 -0.51 7.97 -13.97
N LEU A 86 0.38 7.61 -13.04
CA LEU A 86 0.08 7.50 -11.61
C LEU A 86 -0.32 8.86 -11.02
N THR A 87 0.37 9.93 -11.41
CA THR A 87 -0.01 11.31 -11.04
C THR A 87 -1.42 11.63 -11.51
N ALA A 88 -1.72 11.38 -12.79
CA ALA A 88 -3.04 11.69 -13.37
C ALA A 88 -4.18 10.85 -12.77
N LEU A 89 -3.87 9.63 -12.31
CA LEU A 89 -4.83 8.72 -11.68
C LEU A 89 -5.05 8.99 -10.19
N THR A 90 -4.35 9.95 -9.59
CA THR A 90 -4.40 10.23 -8.15
C THR A 90 -5.00 11.62 -7.90
N PRO A 91 -6.33 11.78 -7.95
CA PRO A 91 -6.98 13.07 -7.74
C PRO A 91 -7.08 13.46 -6.25
N ASP A 92 -6.95 12.51 -5.32
CA ASP A 92 -7.14 12.73 -3.90
C ASP A 92 -6.40 11.70 -3.02
N ARG A 93 -6.43 11.94 -1.71
CA ARG A 93 -5.86 11.06 -0.68
C ARG A 93 -6.44 9.66 -0.69
N ALA A 94 -7.75 9.52 -0.88
CA ALA A 94 -8.41 8.21 -0.85
C ALA A 94 -7.93 7.31 -1.99
N THR A 95 -7.76 7.88 -3.19
CA THR A 95 -7.23 7.17 -4.36
C THR A 95 -5.75 6.84 -4.19
N CYS A 96 -4.98 7.74 -3.59
CA CYS A 96 -3.60 7.48 -3.19
C CYS A 96 -3.50 6.24 -2.29
N GLU A 97 -4.27 6.18 -1.21
CA GLU A 97 -4.24 5.05 -0.27
C GLU A 97 -4.65 3.72 -0.90
N LEU A 98 -5.65 3.74 -1.80
CA LEU A 98 -6.06 2.57 -2.59
C LEU A 98 -4.96 2.09 -3.54
N THR A 99 -4.16 3.00 -4.07
CA THR A 99 -3.03 2.68 -4.96
C THR A 99 -1.84 2.16 -4.14
N CYS A 100 -1.47 2.87 -3.08
CA CYS A 100 -0.32 2.57 -2.23
C CYS A 100 -0.41 1.20 -1.55
N ARG A 101 -1.61 0.66 -1.28
CA ARG A 101 -1.78 -0.70 -0.73
C ARG A 101 -1.16 -1.80 -1.60
N LEU A 102 -1.01 -1.55 -2.90
CA LEU A 102 -0.39 -2.45 -3.88
C LEU A 102 1.08 -2.11 -4.14
N CYS A 103 1.59 -1.04 -3.55
CA CYS A 103 2.99 -0.65 -3.68
C CYS A 103 3.84 -1.32 -2.60
N ASP A 104 5.14 -1.13 -2.73
CA ASP A 104 6.11 -1.43 -1.69
C ASP A 104 6.55 -0.09 -1.10
N ILE A 105 5.90 0.31 -0.01
CA ILE A 105 6.06 1.64 0.59
C ILE A 105 7.50 1.82 1.11
N ALA A 106 8.17 0.75 1.53
CA ALA A 106 9.56 0.82 1.98
C ALA A 106 10.53 1.06 0.81
N ALA A 107 10.21 0.56 -0.39
CA ALA A 107 10.98 0.81 -1.60
C ALA A 107 10.63 2.14 -2.31
N CYS A 108 9.59 2.83 -1.85
CA CYS A 108 9.12 4.09 -2.43
C CYS A 108 9.32 5.23 -1.42
N PRO A 109 10.42 6.00 -1.53
CA PRO A 109 10.59 7.20 -0.72
C PRO A 109 9.42 8.14 -0.99
N GLN A 110 8.66 8.47 0.05
CA GLN A 110 7.39 9.19 -0.07
C GLN A 110 7.57 10.61 -0.61
N ASP A 111 8.77 11.16 -0.48
CA ASP A 111 9.19 12.47 -1.00
C ASP A 111 9.41 12.50 -2.52
N ILE A 112 9.48 11.35 -3.20
CA ILE A 112 9.59 11.25 -4.67
C ILE A 112 8.49 10.41 -5.30
N CYS A 113 7.54 9.90 -4.51
CA CYS A 113 6.44 9.08 -5.01
C CYS A 113 5.45 9.93 -5.82
N PRO A 114 5.17 9.62 -7.10
CA PRO A 114 4.23 10.40 -7.90
C PRO A 114 2.80 10.37 -7.33
N VAL A 115 2.42 9.26 -6.69
CA VAL A 115 1.09 9.09 -6.06
C VAL A 115 0.96 9.95 -4.80
N GLU A 116 1.94 9.90 -3.89
CA GLU A 116 1.93 10.69 -2.65
C GLU A 116 2.01 12.19 -2.94
N LEU A 117 2.90 12.60 -3.84
CA LEU A 117 3.05 14.00 -4.21
C LEU A 117 1.78 14.55 -4.91
N ALA A 118 1.11 13.75 -5.74
CA ALA A 118 -0.14 14.14 -6.36
C ALA A 118 -1.24 14.39 -5.31
N ALA A 119 -1.41 13.47 -4.35
CA ALA A 119 -2.37 13.64 -3.26
C ALA A 119 -2.08 14.88 -2.41
N LEU A 120 -0.81 15.11 -2.04
CA LEU A 120 -0.39 16.29 -1.27
C LEU A 120 -0.65 17.61 -2.01
N ASN A 121 -0.56 17.62 -3.34
CA ASN A 121 -0.84 18.81 -4.15
C ASN A 121 -2.35 19.06 -4.28
N ALA A 122 -3.15 17.99 -4.41
CA ALA A 122 -4.61 18.08 -4.44
C ALA A 122 -5.19 18.61 -3.12
N GLU A 123 -4.61 18.25 -1.98
CA GLU A 123 -5.02 18.76 -0.66
C GLU A 123 -4.73 20.26 -0.45
N LYS A 124 -3.84 20.85 -1.25
CA LYS A 124 -3.45 22.27 -1.19
C LYS A 124 -4.22 23.17 -2.16
N SER A 125 -4.97 22.59 -3.08
CA SER A 125 -5.70 23.29 -4.15
C SER A 125 -7.14 23.57 -3.75
#